data_AF-A0A1E4N916-F1
#
_entry.id   AF-A0A1E4N916-F1
#
_cell.length_a   1.000
_cell.length_b   1.000
_cell.length_c   1.000
_cell.angle_alpha   90.00
_cell.angle_beta   90.00
_cell.angle_gamma   90.00
#
_symmetry.space_group_name_H-M   'P 1'
#
loop_
_entity.id
_entity.type
_entity.pdbx_description
1 polymer ?
#
loop_
_entity_poly.entity_id
_entity_poly.type
_entity_poly.pdbx_seq_one_letter_code
_entity_poly.pdbx_strand_id
1 'polypeptide(L)'
;MNSLTSASEQNSSVGAAVTSIRAEGNIGKLLQEAGKLKPQDMERVLKLQQEQNLRFGEAAQKLGLVTEADIQQALSQQFEYPYIPAAEASLSPELTAATAPYSREAEALRTVRSELLLRWFKDGRKTLAISSARADEGASYLTANLAVLFAQMGRKVLLIDANMRQPRQHGIFNLGNGMGLSDILAERVPSLQVHTIKPFQTLSVLSAGSPPPNPAELLARPAFGALLSGLETSYDIILIDTAPAQLSSDFQLVAARVGGMLIATRRNVSRIGPLAELKEKVTAVVLG
;
A
#
# COMPACT_ATOMS: atom_id res chain seq x y z
N MET A 1 -32.79 -40.94 15.09
CA MET A 1 -31.35 -41.03 14.81
C MET A 1 -30.74 -39.71 15.25
N ASN A 2 -30.00 -39.73 16.35
CA ASN A 2 -29.48 -38.55 17.01
C ASN A 2 -28.29 -37.94 16.26
N SER A 3 -28.28 -36.61 16.32
CA SER A 3 -27.31 -35.62 15.87
C SER A 3 -25.90 -35.83 16.44
N LEU A 4 -24.91 -35.85 15.55
CA LEU A 4 -23.49 -35.62 15.84
C LEU A 4 -23.10 -34.23 15.31
N THR A 5 -23.50 -33.19 16.02
CA THR A 5 -22.84 -31.88 15.98
C THR A 5 -21.86 -31.85 17.14
N SER A 6 -20.58 -32.10 16.90
CA SER A 6 -19.59 -32.05 17.98
C SER A 6 -18.21 -31.56 17.51
N ALA A 7 -17.75 -30.53 18.23
CA ALA A 7 -16.38 -30.15 18.52
C ALA A 7 -15.65 -29.12 17.63
N SER A 8 -15.84 -29.05 16.31
CA SER A 8 -15.02 -28.15 15.45
C SER A 8 -15.48 -26.68 15.43
N GLU A 9 -16.79 -26.41 15.44
CA GLU A 9 -17.34 -25.04 15.41
C GLU A 9 -17.33 -24.34 16.78
N GLN A 10 -17.32 -25.12 17.88
CA GLN A 10 -17.21 -24.57 19.23
C GLN A 10 -15.78 -24.12 19.57
N ASN A 11 -14.75 -24.71 18.95
CA ASN A 11 -13.35 -24.34 19.23
C ASN A 11 -12.89 -23.07 18.49
N SER A 12 -13.44 -22.77 17.31
CA SER A 12 -13.09 -21.56 16.53
C SER A 12 -13.72 -20.29 17.10
N SER A 13 -14.96 -20.38 17.59
CA SER A 13 -15.68 -19.27 18.25
C SER A 13 -15.10 -18.93 19.63
N VAL A 14 -14.68 -19.94 20.40
CA VAL A 14 -13.99 -19.75 21.68
C VAL A 14 -12.60 -19.16 21.48
N GLY A 15 -11.86 -19.58 20.45
CA GLY A 15 -10.54 -19.00 20.12
C GLY A 15 -10.60 -17.50 19.77
N ALA A 16 -11.59 -17.09 18.97
CA ALA A 16 -11.80 -15.68 18.62
C ALA A 16 -12.23 -14.83 19.83
N ALA A 17 -13.12 -15.37 20.69
CA ALA A 17 -13.58 -14.70 21.90
C ALA A 17 -12.47 -14.58 22.98
N VAL A 18 -11.64 -15.61 23.15
CA VAL A 18 -10.51 -15.57 24.08
C VAL A 18 -9.42 -14.60 23.60
N THR A 19 -9.23 -14.49 22.28
CA THR A 19 -8.32 -13.52 21.67
C THR A 19 -8.85 -12.09 21.82
N SER A 20 -10.16 -11.86 21.67
CA SER A 20 -10.76 -10.54 21.89
C SER A 20 -10.72 -10.11 23.36
N ILE A 21 -10.99 -11.03 24.30
CA ILE A 21 -10.95 -10.75 25.75
C ILE A 21 -9.51 -10.42 26.21
N ARG A 22 -8.49 -11.14 25.70
CA ARG A 22 -7.08 -10.80 25.97
C ARG A 22 -6.68 -9.50 25.30
N ALA A 23 -7.20 -9.21 24.11
CA ALA A 23 -6.91 -7.98 23.40
C ALA A 23 -7.47 -6.73 24.11
N GLU A 24 -8.65 -6.84 24.73
CA GLU A 24 -9.30 -5.77 25.48
C GLU A 24 -8.59 -5.44 26.80
N GLY A 25 -8.00 -6.43 27.48
CA GLY A 25 -7.21 -6.20 28.69
C GLY A 25 -5.84 -5.54 28.44
N ASN A 26 -5.34 -5.59 27.20
CA ASN A 26 -4.00 -5.12 26.85
C ASN A 26 -4.00 -3.66 26.37
N ILE A 27 -5.06 -3.21 25.69
CA ILE A 27 -5.12 -1.85 25.12
C ILE A 27 -5.12 -0.74 26.18
N GLY A 28 -5.76 -0.97 27.34
CA GLY A 28 -5.77 0.02 28.43
C GLY A 28 -4.38 0.27 29.01
N LYS A 29 -3.56 -0.79 29.12
CA LYS A 29 -2.16 -0.69 29.56
C LYS A 29 -1.31 0.03 28.52
N LEU A 30 -1.47 -0.31 27.24
CA LEU A 30 -0.73 0.35 26.15
C LEU A 30 -1.04 1.84 26.06
N LEU A 31 -2.31 2.24 26.22
CA LEU A 31 -2.70 3.65 26.29
C LEU A 31 -2.09 4.37 27.51
N GLN A 32 -1.92 3.66 28.63
CA GLN A 32 -1.28 4.20 29.83
C GLN A 32 0.24 4.31 29.68
N GLU A 33 0.89 3.29 29.14
CA GLU A 33 2.33 3.26 28.84
C GLU A 33 2.72 4.33 27.81
N ALA A 34 1.86 4.57 26.81
CA ALA A 34 2.00 5.65 25.85
C ALA A 34 1.69 7.06 26.43
N GLY A 35 1.32 7.15 27.71
CA GLY A 35 1.00 8.41 28.39
C GLY A 35 -0.30 9.07 27.92
N LYS A 36 -1.13 8.35 27.15
CA LYS A 36 -2.40 8.85 26.58
C LYS A 36 -3.56 8.73 27.55
N LEU A 37 -3.50 7.78 28.48
CA LEU A 37 -4.53 7.57 29.51
C LEU A 37 -3.90 7.63 30.91
N LYS A 38 -4.47 8.44 31.80
CA LYS A 38 -4.01 8.52 33.20
C LYS A 38 -4.51 7.32 34.01
N PRO A 39 -3.75 6.86 35.03
CA PRO A 39 -4.15 5.73 35.87
C PRO A 39 -5.53 5.92 36.53
N GLN A 40 -5.82 7.14 37.00
CA GLN A 40 -7.08 7.52 37.65
C GLN A 40 -8.30 7.46 36.73
N ASP A 41 -8.10 7.61 35.42
CA ASP A 41 -9.19 7.62 34.44
C ASP A 41 -9.54 6.19 33.95
N MET A 42 -8.68 5.21 34.24
CA MET A 42 -8.85 3.81 33.84
C MET A 42 -10.11 3.19 34.44
N GLU A 43 -10.40 3.47 35.71
CA GLU A 43 -11.58 2.95 36.41
C GLU A 43 -12.88 3.51 35.81
N ARG A 44 -12.87 4.78 35.37
CA ARG A 44 -14.01 5.41 34.68
C ARG A 44 -14.28 4.76 33.33
N VAL A 45 -13.23 4.42 32.59
CA VAL A 45 -13.35 3.71 31.30
C VAL A 45 -13.93 2.32 31.52
N LEU A 46 -13.39 1.54 32.47
CA LEU A 46 -13.87 0.17 32.79
C LEU A 46 -15.34 0.17 33.22
N LYS A 47 -15.74 1.15 34.04
CA LYS A 47 -17.13 1.31 34.46
C LYS A 47 -18.06 1.55 33.27
N LEU A 48 -17.71 2.49 32.39
CA LEU A 48 -18.51 2.79 31.19
C LEU A 48 -18.54 1.60 30.21
N GLN A 49 -17.41 0.90 30.09
CA GLN A 49 -17.28 -0.31 29.28
C GLN A 49 -18.31 -1.37 29.71
N GLN A 50 -18.41 -1.63 31.02
CA GLN A 50 -19.36 -2.59 31.58
C GLN A 50 -20.81 -2.09 31.49
N GLU A 51 -21.07 -0.83 31.82
CA GLU A 51 -22.42 -0.25 31.81
C GLU A 51 -23.04 -0.21 30.42
N GLN A 52 -22.24 0.00 29.38
CA GLN A 52 -22.72 0.18 28.01
C GLN A 52 -22.30 -0.93 27.05
N ASN A 53 -21.65 -1.97 27.57
CA ASN A 53 -21.13 -3.10 26.78
C ASN A 53 -20.30 -2.64 25.56
N LEU A 54 -19.42 -1.67 25.78
CA LEU A 54 -18.53 -1.10 24.76
C LEU A 54 -17.17 -1.79 24.76
N ARG A 55 -16.37 -1.59 23.71
CA ARG A 55 -14.93 -1.91 23.78
C ARG A 55 -14.21 -0.86 24.61
N PHE A 56 -13.10 -1.22 25.27
CA PHE A 56 -12.34 -0.29 26.12
C PHE A 56 -11.96 1.01 25.40
N GLY A 57 -11.43 0.92 24.18
CA GLY A 57 -11.09 2.09 23.36
C GLY A 57 -12.30 2.97 23.04
N GLU A 58 -13.45 2.38 22.71
CA GLU A 58 -14.69 3.11 22.43
C GLU A 58 -15.20 3.84 23.69
N ALA A 59 -15.13 3.19 24.86
CA ALA A 59 -15.48 3.81 26.13
C ALA A 59 -14.53 4.98 26.46
N ALA A 60 -13.22 4.83 26.24
CA ALA A 60 -12.23 5.87 26.48
C ALA A 60 -12.40 7.07 25.53
N GLN A 61 -12.70 6.81 24.25
CA GLN A 61 -13.02 7.85 23.26
C GLN A 61 -14.30 8.60 23.63
N LYS A 62 -15.34 7.88 24.03
CA LYS A 62 -16.64 8.46 24.41
C LYS A 62 -16.54 9.34 25.66
N LEU A 63 -15.60 9.05 26.55
CA LEU A 63 -15.27 9.89 27.71
C LEU A 63 -14.37 11.09 27.34
N GLY A 64 -13.93 11.21 26.10
CA GLY A 64 -13.03 12.27 25.63
C GLY A 64 -11.60 12.16 26.19
N LEU A 65 -11.23 11.00 26.71
CA LEU A 65 -9.94 10.78 27.38
C LEU A 65 -8.82 10.48 26.38
N VAL A 66 -9.17 9.88 25.25
CA VAL A 66 -8.24 9.51 24.17
C VAL A 66 -8.88 9.83 22.83
N THR A 67 -8.07 10.13 21.83
CA THR A 67 -8.53 10.28 20.45
C THR A 67 -8.57 8.94 19.74
N GLU A 68 -9.23 8.87 18.58
CA GLU A 68 -9.16 7.68 17.73
C GLU A 68 -7.72 7.35 17.36
N ALA A 69 -6.89 8.36 17.06
CA ALA A 69 -5.49 8.18 16.72
C ALA A 69 -4.68 7.53 17.87
N ASP A 70 -4.97 7.88 19.12
CA ASP A 70 -4.30 7.29 20.29
C ASP A 70 -4.65 5.80 20.45
N ILE A 71 -5.92 5.44 20.22
CA ILE A 71 -6.39 4.05 20.24
C ILE A 71 -5.69 3.25 19.13
N GLN A 72 -5.61 3.83 17.93
CA GLN A 72 -4.93 3.20 16.80
C GLN A 72 -3.43 3.02 17.01
N GLN A 73 -2.77 3.97 17.69
CA GLN A 73 -1.37 3.84 18.06
C GLN A 73 -1.14 2.70 19.07
N ALA A 74 -1.98 2.59 20.10
CA ALA A 74 -1.92 1.49 21.05
C ALA A 74 -2.16 0.13 20.36
N LEU A 75 -3.14 0.05 19.46
CA LEU A 75 -3.41 -1.16 18.67
C LEU A 75 -2.23 -1.54 17.77
N SER A 76 -1.54 -0.57 17.17
CA SER A 76 -0.37 -0.84 16.33
C SER A 76 0.76 -1.52 17.11
N GLN A 77 1.06 -1.03 18.32
CA GLN A 77 2.06 -1.65 19.19
C GLN A 77 1.64 -3.07 19.59
N GLN A 78 0.35 -3.29 19.84
CA GLN A 78 -0.20 -4.58 20.21
C GLN A 78 -0.09 -5.64 19.10
N PHE A 79 -0.21 -5.24 17.84
CA PHE A 79 -0.22 -6.14 16.68
C PHE A 79 1.09 -6.11 15.87
N GLU A 80 2.15 -5.49 16.40
CA GLU A 80 3.46 -5.32 15.73
C GLU A 80 3.34 -4.73 14.30
N TYR A 81 2.32 -3.91 14.06
CA TYR A 81 2.12 -3.28 12.75
C TYR A 81 2.83 -1.91 12.74
N PRO A 82 3.61 -1.55 11.71
CA PRO A 82 4.18 -0.20 11.60
C PRO A 82 3.05 0.79 11.28
N TYR A 83 2.48 1.40 12.33
CA TYR A 83 1.67 2.60 12.23
C TYR A 83 2.55 3.77 12.64
N ILE A 84 2.65 4.75 11.76
CA ILE A 84 3.28 6.02 12.13
C ILE A 84 2.17 7.05 12.17
N PRO A 85 1.97 7.73 13.31
CA PRO A 85 1.01 8.81 13.39
C PRO A 85 1.25 9.78 12.23
N ALA A 86 0.18 10.16 11.52
CA ALA A 86 0.26 11.06 10.37
C ALA A 86 0.90 12.43 10.71
N ALA A 87 1.03 12.78 11.99
CA ALA A 87 1.74 13.97 12.46
C ALA A 87 3.27 13.79 12.57
N GLU A 88 3.76 12.56 12.77
CA GLU A 88 5.19 12.24 12.89
C GLU A 88 5.80 11.83 11.55
N ALA A 89 4.98 11.26 10.66
CA ALA A 89 5.34 11.02 9.29
C ALA A 89 4.87 12.21 8.45
N SER A 90 5.77 12.99 7.86
CA SER A 90 5.44 14.03 6.87
C SER A 90 4.92 13.42 5.56
N LEU A 91 3.97 12.48 5.64
CA LEU A 91 3.45 11.68 4.56
C LEU A 91 2.13 12.27 4.06
N SER A 92 1.88 12.16 2.76
CA SER A 92 0.62 12.60 2.16
C SER A 92 -0.57 11.84 2.75
N PRO A 93 -1.74 12.47 2.96
CA PRO A 93 -2.98 11.75 3.28
C PRO A 93 -3.38 10.73 2.21
N GLU A 94 -2.86 10.84 0.98
CA GLU A 94 -3.02 9.84 -0.08
C GLU A 94 -2.42 8.47 0.30
N LEU A 95 -1.48 8.40 1.24
CA LEU A 95 -0.95 7.13 1.77
C LEU A 95 -1.89 6.55 2.84
N THR A 96 -3.15 6.30 2.49
CA THR A 96 -4.20 5.76 3.37
C THR A 96 -3.75 4.54 4.19
N ALA A 97 -2.99 3.63 3.59
CA ALA A 97 -2.44 2.44 4.26
C ALA A 97 -1.47 2.79 5.42
N ALA A 98 -0.84 3.97 5.37
CA ALA A 98 0.04 4.48 6.43
C ALA A 98 -0.72 5.40 7.39
N THR A 99 -1.51 6.34 6.87
CA THR A 99 -2.11 7.44 7.64
C THR A 99 -3.43 7.07 8.30
N ALA A 100 -4.19 6.15 7.70
CA ALA A 100 -5.48 5.66 8.20
C ALA A 100 -5.58 4.13 8.06
N PRO A 101 -4.67 3.35 8.66
CA PRO A 101 -4.57 1.91 8.43
C PRO A 101 -5.78 1.11 8.92
N TYR A 102 -6.65 1.66 9.76
CA TYR A 102 -7.85 0.97 10.27
C TYR A 102 -9.13 1.38 9.52
N SER A 103 -8.99 2.19 8.47
CA SER A 103 -10.09 2.59 7.60
C SER A 103 -10.59 1.43 6.74
N ARG A 104 -11.84 1.53 6.27
CA ARG A 104 -12.42 0.55 5.32
C ARG A 104 -11.62 0.53 4.00
N GLU A 105 -11.09 1.68 3.61
CA GLU A 105 -10.25 1.87 2.44
C GLU A 105 -8.94 1.09 2.58
N ALA A 106 -8.28 1.16 3.75
CA ALA A 106 -7.08 0.39 4.02
C ALA A 106 -7.35 -1.14 4.00
N GLU A 107 -8.48 -1.60 4.54
CA GLU A 107 -8.89 -3.01 4.46
C GLU A 107 -9.17 -3.47 3.02
N ALA A 108 -9.78 -2.63 2.19
CA ALA A 108 -9.97 -2.92 0.78
C ALA A 108 -8.62 -3.05 0.04
N LEU A 109 -7.66 -2.16 0.34
CA LEU A 109 -6.30 -2.23 -0.20
C LEU A 109 -5.56 -3.50 0.27
N ARG A 110 -5.72 -3.91 1.54
CA ARG A 110 -5.18 -5.19 2.05
C ARG A 110 -5.75 -6.39 1.31
N THR A 111 -7.03 -6.36 0.98
CA THR A 111 -7.67 -7.40 0.17
C THR A 111 -7.01 -7.50 -1.21
N VAL A 112 -6.79 -6.37 -1.89
CA VAL A 112 -6.07 -6.34 -3.19
C VAL A 112 -4.67 -6.90 -3.04
N ARG A 113 -3.90 -6.47 -2.02
CA ARG A 113 -2.55 -7.00 -1.75
C ARG A 113 -2.57 -8.53 -1.59
N SER A 114 -3.50 -9.06 -0.79
CA SER A 114 -3.60 -10.51 -0.55
C SER A 114 -3.90 -11.29 -1.84
N GLU A 115 -4.79 -10.79 -2.70
CA GLU A 115 -5.05 -11.39 -4.00
C GLU A 115 -3.82 -11.36 -4.92
N LEU A 116 -3.07 -10.26 -4.92
CA LEU A 116 -1.83 -10.15 -5.69
C LEU A 116 -0.76 -11.12 -5.20
N LEU A 117 -0.63 -11.33 -3.89
CA LEU A 117 0.29 -12.33 -3.33
C LEU A 117 -0.04 -13.74 -3.81
N LEU A 118 -1.32 -14.10 -3.79
CA LEU A 118 -1.77 -15.44 -4.13
C LEU A 118 -1.72 -15.73 -5.62
N ARG A 119 -1.99 -14.72 -6.47
CA ARG A 119 -2.17 -14.90 -7.92
C ARG A 119 -0.99 -14.46 -8.76
N TRP A 120 -0.31 -13.37 -8.38
CA TRP A 120 0.76 -12.78 -9.18
C TRP A 120 2.14 -13.12 -8.64
N PHE A 121 2.39 -12.84 -7.35
CA PHE A 121 3.72 -12.99 -6.75
C PHE A 121 4.06 -14.42 -6.28
N LYS A 122 3.11 -15.36 -6.37
CA LYS A 122 3.31 -16.76 -5.95
C LYS A 122 4.33 -17.51 -6.80
N ASP A 123 4.36 -17.26 -8.11
CA ASP A 123 5.13 -18.05 -9.07
C ASP A 123 6.53 -17.44 -9.35
N GLY A 124 7.12 -16.77 -8.35
CA GLY A 124 8.44 -16.16 -8.46
C GLY A 124 8.49 -14.85 -9.25
N ARG A 125 7.36 -14.38 -9.80
CA ARG A 125 7.26 -13.04 -10.38
C ARG A 125 7.46 -12.01 -9.28
N LYS A 126 8.29 -10.99 -9.54
CA LYS A 126 8.60 -9.92 -8.58
C LYS A 126 8.10 -8.56 -9.02
N THR A 127 7.86 -8.38 -10.32
CA THR A 127 7.54 -7.07 -10.89
C THR A 127 6.09 -7.01 -11.34
N LEU A 128 5.40 -5.90 -11.09
CA LEU A 128 4.03 -5.65 -11.54
C LEU A 128 3.88 -4.20 -12.02
N ALA A 129 3.37 -4.00 -13.23
CA ALA A 129 3.00 -2.69 -13.73
C ALA A 129 1.58 -2.33 -13.28
N ILE A 130 1.33 -1.06 -13.00
CA ILE A 130 0.03 -0.52 -12.64
C ILE A 130 -0.27 0.67 -13.54
N SER A 131 -1.48 0.69 -14.10
CA SER A 131 -1.96 1.78 -14.95
C SER A 131 -3.46 1.97 -14.81
N SER A 132 -4.01 2.91 -15.55
CA SER A 132 -5.45 3.15 -15.66
C SER A 132 -5.79 3.66 -17.05
N ALA A 133 -7.08 3.68 -17.41
CA ALA A 133 -7.49 4.26 -18.68
C ALA A 133 -7.31 5.78 -18.66
N ARG A 134 -7.57 6.42 -17.52
CA ARG A 134 -7.49 7.88 -17.34
C ARG A 134 -6.71 8.27 -16.09
N ALA A 135 -6.15 9.48 -16.08
CA ALA A 135 -5.31 9.98 -14.99
C ALA A 135 -6.03 10.06 -13.64
N ASP A 136 -7.34 10.29 -13.64
CA ASP A 136 -8.16 10.48 -12.46
C ASP A 136 -8.68 9.17 -11.85
N GLU A 137 -8.21 8.00 -12.31
CA GLU A 137 -8.68 6.69 -11.87
C GLU A 137 -7.87 6.06 -10.72
N GLY A 138 -6.81 6.73 -10.26
CA GLY A 138 -6.13 6.38 -9.02
C GLY A 138 -5.05 5.31 -9.13
N ALA A 139 -4.48 5.08 -10.32
CA ALA A 139 -3.34 4.16 -10.49
C ALA A 139 -2.17 4.49 -9.55
N SER A 140 -1.68 5.74 -9.55
CA SER A 140 -0.57 6.16 -8.68
C SER A 140 -0.89 6.00 -7.19
N TYR A 141 -2.13 6.30 -6.78
CA TYR A 141 -2.62 6.09 -5.41
C TYR A 141 -2.57 4.61 -5.02
N LEU A 142 -3.08 3.74 -5.90
CA LEU A 142 -3.10 2.29 -5.68
C LEU A 142 -1.68 1.74 -5.58
N THR A 143 -0.79 2.14 -6.49
CA THR A 143 0.63 1.73 -6.50
C THR A 143 1.32 2.12 -5.19
N ALA A 144 1.18 3.36 -4.75
CA ALA A 144 1.81 3.86 -3.53
C ALA A 144 1.34 3.11 -2.27
N ASN A 145 0.02 2.90 -2.14
CA ASN A 145 -0.54 2.20 -0.99
C ASN A 145 -0.21 0.71 -0.99
N LEU A 146 -0.20 0.04 -2.15
CA LEU A 146 0.27 -1.34 -2.25
C LEU A 146 1.73 -1.46 -1.82
N ALA A 147 2.58 -0.50 -2.20
CA ALA A 147 3.99 -0.51 -1.81
C ALA A 147 4.15 -0.42 -0.28
N VAL A 148 3.40 0.46 0.38
CA VAL A 148 3.34 0.54 1.85
C VAL A 148 2.86 -0.78 2.46
N LEU A 149 1.77 -1.35 1.95
CA LEU A 149 1.19 -2.58 2.51
C LEU A 149 2.10 -3.80 2.35
N PHE A 150 2.90 -3.87 1.29
CA PHE A 150 3.91 -4.91 1.13
C PHE A 150 5.13 -4.69 2.04
N ALA A 151 5.56 -3.44 2.21
CA ALA A 151 6.65 -3.10 3.13
C ALA A 151 6.26 -3.38 4.60
N GLN A 152 5.00 -3.14 4.98
CA GLN A 152 4.46 -3.52 6.30
C GLN A 152 4.48 -5.03 6.56
N MET A 153 4.56 -5.87 5.52
CA MET A 153 4.78 -7.32 5.66
C MET A 153 6.27 -7.70 5.73
N GLY A 154 7.17 -6.70 5.84
CA GLY A 154 8.62 -6.91 5.87
C GLY A 154 9.26 -7.23 4.52
N ARG A 155 8.51 -7.11 3.40
CA ARG A 155 9.08 -7.32 2.06
C ARG A 155 9.99 -6.16 1.68
N LYS A 156 11.09 -6.45 0.97
CA LYS A 156 11.89 -5.43 0.29
C LYS A 156 11.15 -4.98 -0.95
N VAL A 157 10.61 -3.77 -0.92
CA VAL A 157 9.76 -3.20 -1.96
C VAL A 157 10.47 -2.06 -2.66
N LEU A 158 10.44 -2.06 -3.99
CA LEU A 158 10.76 -0.91 -4.81
C LEU A 158 9.50 -0.42 -5.52
N LEU A 159 9.18 0.86 -5.36
CA LEU A 159 8.23 1.55 -6.23
C LEU A 159 9.00 2.34 -7.28
N ILE A 160 8.63 2.19 -8.56
CA ILE A 160 9.20 2.95 -9.67
C ILE A 160 8.11 3.82 -10.28
N ASP A 161 8.33 5.13 -10.33
CA ASP A 161 7.48 6.06 -11.09
C ASP A 161 7.94 6.10 -12.56
N ALA A 162 7.34 5.27 -13.41
CA ALA A 162 7.58 5.28 -14.85
C ALA A 162 6.63 6.24 -15.60
N ASN A 163 5.79 6.99 -14.90
CA ASN A 163 4.98 8.04 -15.50
C ASN A 163 5.79 9.33 -15.63
N MET A 164 6.71 9.36 -16.60
CA MET A 164 7.57 10.53 -16.85
C MET A 164 6.83 11.74 -17.44
N ARG A 165 5.56 11.57 -17.83
CA ARG A 165 4.72 12.64 -18.40
C ARG A 165 4.00 13.44 -17.32
N GLN A 166 3.47 12.74 -16.31
CA GLN A 166 2.77 13.33 -15.17
C GLN A 166 3.16 12.59 -13.89
N PRO A 167 4.42 12.70 -13.44
CA PRO A 167 4.91 11.95 -12.29
C PRO A 167 4.19 12.40 -11.01
N ARG A 168 3.87 11.45 -10.15
CA ARG A 168 3.07 11.70 -8.93
C ARG A 168 3.68 11.13 -7.67
N GLN A 169 4.55 10.13 -7.77
CA GLN A 169 4.99 9.37 -6.61
C GLN A 169 5.84 10.21 -5.67
N HIS A 170 6.68 11.10 -6.22
CA HIS A 170 7.44 12.06 -5.40
C HIS A 170 6.50 12.91 -4.53
N GLY A 171 5.36 13.38 -5.06
CA GLY A 171 4.38 14.16 -4.30
C GLY A 171 3.66 13.33 -3.23
N ILE A 172 3.27 12.09 -3.57
CA ILE A 172 2.59 11.18 -2.62
C ILE A 172 3.51 10.84 -1.43
N PHE A 173 4.79 10.60 -1.68
CA PHE A 173 5.76 10.27 -0.64
C PHE A 173 6.46 11.51 -0.02
N ASN A 174 6.06 12.73 -0.41
CA ASN A 174 6.67 13.99 0.01
C ASN A 174 8.21 14.00 -0.17
N LEU A 175 8.63 13.56 -1.36
CA LEU A 175 10.01 13.54 -1.81
C LEU A 175 10.24 14.71 -2.77
N GLY A 176 11.49 15.19 -2.84
CA GLY A 176 11.90 16.02 -3.96
C GLY A 176 11.83 15.23 -5.27
N ASN A 177 11.42 15.86 -6.37
CA ASN A 177 11.53 15.25 -7.71
C ASN A 177 12.95 15.46 -8.26
N GLY A 178 13.94 14.94 -7.53
CA GLY A 178 15.34 14.95 -7.95
C GLY A 178 15.59 13.97 -9.10
N MET A 179 16.84 13.53 -9.24
CA MET A 179 17.22 12.55 -10.27
C MET A 179 16.44 11.24 -10.08
N GLY A 180 16.00 10.64 -11.18
CA GLY A 180 15.16 9.43 -11.14
C GLY A 180 15.31 8.54 -12.37
N LEU A 181 14.27 7.79 -12.69
CA LEU A 181 14.28 6.78 -13.76
C LEU A 181 14.71 7.37 -15.11
N SER A 182 14.19 8.54 -15.49
CA SER A 182 14.53 9.17 -16.77
C SER A 182 16.01 9.52 -16.87
N ASP A 183 16.60 10.02 -15.78
CA ASP A 183 18.01 10.41 -15.72
C ASP A 183 18.93 9.19 -15.80
N ILE A 184 18.52 8.07 -15.19
CA ILE A 184 19.21 6.78 -15.28
C ILE A 184 19.18 6.25 -16.71
N LEU A 185 18.00 6.21 -17.35
CA LEU A 185 17.85 5.70 -18.71
C LEU A 185 18.48 6.61 -19.78
N ALA A 186 18.70 7.88 -19.44
CA ALA A 186 19.44 8.84 -20.24
C ALA A 186 20.95 8.87 -19.94
N GLU A 187 21.45 7.98 -19.05
CA GLU A 187 22.86 7.88 -18.65
C GLU A 187 23.43 9.19 -18.07
N ARG A 188 22.57 10.01 -17.45
CA ARG A 188 22.97 11.28 -16.83
C ARG A 188 23.49 11.12 -15.42
N VAL A 189 23.27 9.96 -14.82
CA VAL A 189 23.70 9.64 -13.46
C VAL A 189 24.51 8.35 -13.42
N PRO A 190 25.59 8.30 -12.63
CA PRO A 190 26.49 7.14 -12.59
C PRO A 190 25.94 5.98 -11.75
N SER A 191 24.92 6.21 -10.92
CA SER A 191 24.38 5.21 -10.01
C SER A 191 22.87 5.34 -9.82
N LEU A 192 22.24 4.21 -9.52
CA LEU A 192 20.83 4.14 -9.12
C LEU A 192 20.64 4.92 -7.80
N GLN A 193 19.80 5.95 -7.83
CA GLN A 193 19.41 6.68 -6.63
C GLN A 193 17.95 6.37 -6.31
N VAL A 194 17.71 5.84 -5.11
CA VAL A 194 16.37 5.57 -4.58
C VAL A 194 16.20 6.26 -3.24
N HIS A 195 14.97 6.65 -2.94
CA HIS A 195 14.61 7.23 -1.65
C HIS A 195 14.09 6.14 -0.73
N THR A 196 14.80 5.87 0.37
CA THR A 196 14.27 5.00 1.44
C THR A 196 13.24 5.79 2.24
N ILE A 197 12.06 5.22 2.41
CA ILE A 197 10.97 5.87 3.15
C ILE A 197 11.18 5.62 4.65
N LYS A 198 11.54 6.67 5.41
CA LYS A 198 11.92 6.53 6.83
C LYS A 198 10.93 5.70 7.67
N PRO A 199 9.61 5.91 7.56
CA PRO A 199 8.61 5.05 8.21
C PRO A 199 8.64 3.56 7.84
N PHE A 200 9.13 3.23 6.65
CA PHE A 200 9.07 1.91 6.03
C PHE A 200 10.46 1.58 5.47
N GLN A 201 11.38 1.13 6.34
CA GLN A 201 12.79 0.92 5.99
C GLN A 201 13.02 -0.08 4.84
N THR A 202 12.05 -0.97 4.58
CA THR A 202 12.10 -1.91 3.45
C THR A 202 11.44 -1.38 2.18
N LEU A 203 10.93 -0.13 2.18
CA LEU A 203 10.35 0.55 1.03
C LEU A 203 11.32 1.58 0.45
N SER A 204 11.67 1.38 -0.82
CA SER A 204 12.40 2.36 -1.63
C SER A 204 11.52 2.89 -2.75
N VAL A 205 11.69 4.17 -3.09
CA VAL A 205 11.00 4.84 -4.20
C VAL A 205 12.04 5.37 -5.19
N LEU A 206 11.94 4.94 -6.44
CA LEU A 206 12.60 5.54 -7.59
C LEU A 206 11.62 6.51 -8.25
N SER A 207 11.90 7.82 -8.14
CA SER A 207 11.10 8.86 -8.79
C SER A 207 11.24 8.80 -10.32
N ALA A 208 10.39 9.51 -11.04
CA ALA A 208 10.44 9.54 -12.50
C ALA A 208 11.67 10.28 -13.02
N GLY A 209 12.20 11.24 -12.24
CA GLY A 209 13.33 12.07 -12.62
C GLY A 209 12.92 13.31 -13.42
N SER A 210 13.90 13.90 -14.08
CA SER A 210 13.72 15.08 -14.95
C SER A 210 12.80 14.73 -16.14
N PRO A 211 11.78 15.54 -16.48
CA PRO A 211 10.91 15.27 -17.63
C PRO A 211 11.72 15.15 -18.92
N PRO A 212 11.76 13.98 -19.59
CA PRO A 212 12.50 13.81 -20.83
C PRO A 212 11.63 14.25 -22.02
N PRO A 213 12.24 14.70 -23.13
CA PRO A 213 11.49 15.01 -24.35
C PRO A 213 10.92 13.75 -25.03
N ASN A 214 11.45 12.57 -24.69
CA ASN A 214 11.20 11.30 -25.37
C ASN A 214 11.01 10.11 -24.38
N PRO A 215 9.95 10.12 -23.53
CA PRO A 215 9.73 9.07 -22.52
C PRO A 215 9.62 7.65 -23.09
N ALA A 216 8.87 7.49 -24.17
CA ALA A 216 8.61 6.18 -24.77
C ALA A 216 9.90 5.54 -25.29
N GLU A 217 10.77 6.34 -25.91
CA GLU A 217 12.06 5.92 -26.44
C GLU A 217 13.00 5.47 -25.33
N LEU A 218 12.99 6.15 -24.17
CA LEU A 218 13.76 5.72 -23.00
C LEU A 218 13.27 4.37 -22.48
N LEU A 219 11.95 4.21 -22.32
CA LEU A 219 11.34 2.96 -21.85
C LEU A 219 11.52 1.81 -22.86
N ALA A 220 11.63 2.10 -24.15
CA ALA A 220 11.84 1.11 -25.20
C ALA A 220 13.27 0.57 -25.28
N ARG A 221 14.26 1.21 -24.64
CA ARG A 221 15.66 0.78 -24.68
C ARG A 221 15.90 -0.57 -23.99
N PRO A 222 16.92 -1.33 -24.42
CA PRO A 222 17.39 -2.52 -23.69
C PRO A 222 17.83 -2.19 -22.25
N ALA A 223 18.38 -0.99 -22.03
CA ALA A 223 18.83 -0.52 -20.73
C ALA A 223 17.72 -0.58 -19.66
N PHE A 224 16.45 -0.32 -20.01
CA PHE A 224 15.36 -0.43 -19.05
C PHE A 224 15.10 -1.89 -18.63
N GLY A 225 15.17 -2.85 -19.56
CA GLY A 225 15.05 -4.26 -19.23
C GLY A 225 16.21 -4.78 -18.38
N ALA A 226 17.43 -4.34 -18.69
CA ALA A 226 18.62 -4.66 -17.90
C ALA A 226 18.53 -4.09 -16.48
N LEU A 227 18.04 -2.85 -16.35
CA LEU A 227 17.78 -2.22 -15.05
C LEU A 227 16.78 -3.06 -14.23
N LEU A 228 15.63 -3.42 -14.79
CA LEU A 228 14.62 -4.23 -14.09
C LEU A 228 15.19 -5.58 -13.63
N SER A 229 15.91 -6.27 -14.52
CA SER A 229 16.55 -7.57 -14.20
C SER A 229 17.54 -7.44 -13.05
N GLY A 230 18.34 -6.36 -13.03
CA GLY A 230 19.26 -6.08 -11.92
C GLY A 230 18.53 -5.81 -10.61
N LEU A 231 17.43 -5.05 -10.65
CA LEU A 231 16.64 -4.71 -9.46
C LEU A 231 15.93 -5.93 -8.85
N GLU A 232 15.50 -6.89 -9.67
CA GLU A 232 14.87 -8.14 -9.19
C GLU A 232 15.79 -9.00 -8.31
N THR A 233 17.11 -8.76 -8.33
CA THR A 233 18.06 -9.41 -7.42
C THR A 233 18.02 -8.84 -6.00
N SER A 234 17.62 -7.58 -5.85
CA SER A 234 17.73 -6.81 -4.59
C SER A 234 16.39 -6.62 -3.88
N TYR A 235 15.29 -6.71 -4.63
CA TYR A 235 13.93 -6.52 -4.12
C TYR A 235 13.10 -7.80 -4.23
N ASP A 236 12.15 -7.96 -3.31
CA ASP A 236 11.17 -9.04 -3.33
C ASP A 236 9.99 -8.66 -4.22
N ILE A 237 9.63 -7.37 -4.23
CA ILE A 237 8.49 -6.82 -4.95
C ILE A 237 8.89 -5.50 -5.60
N ILE A 238 8.59 -5.35 -6.89
CA ILE A 238 8.78 -4.13 -7.66
C ILE A 238 7.42 -3.72 -8.24
N LEU A 239 6.94 -2.54 -7.88
CA LEU A 239 5.70 -1.97 -8.40
C LEU A 239 6.04 -0.80 -9.31
N ILE A 240 5.54 -0.82 -10.55
CA ILE A 240 5.82 0.21 -11.54
C ILE A 240 4.55 1.00 -11.83
N ASP A 241 4.51 2.26 -11.41
CA ASP A 241 3.46 3.20 -11.78
C ASP A 241 3.69 3.70 -13.21
N THR A 242 2.67 3.72 -14.04
CA THR A 242 2.79 4.08 -15.47
C THR A 242 1.80 5.15 -15.86
N ALA A 243 2.09 5.85 -16.97
CA ALA A 243 1.17 6.82 -17.52
C ALA A 243 -0.16 6.16 -17.91
N PRO A 244 -1.32 6.80 -17.65
CA PRO A 244 -2.62 6.30 -18.05
C PRO A 244 -2.73 6.22 -19.58
N ALA A 245 -3.54 5.28 -20.06
CA ALA A 245 -3.67 4.99 -21.49
C ALA A 245 -4.21 6.16 -22.33
N GLN A 246 -4.98 7.06 -21.70
CA GLN A 246 -5.46 8.30 -22.34
C GLN A 246 -4.31 9.24 -22.73
N LEU A 247 -3.20 9.23 -21.99
CA LEU A 247 -2.11 10.20 -22.18
C LEU A 247 -0.99 9.68 -23.10
N SER A 248 -0.77 8.36 -23.12
CA SER A 248 0.31 7.77 -23.90
C SER A 248 0.18 6.25 -24.04
N SER A 249 1.00 5.67 -24.90
CA SER A 249 1.23 4.22 -25.02
C SER A 249 2.40 3.72 -24.16
N ASP A 250 3.00 4.56 -23.32
CA ASP A 250 4.20 4.23 -22.53
C ASP A 250 3.96 3.01 -21.62
N PHE A 251 2.73 2.85 -21.10
CA PHE A 251 2.33 1.70 -20.30
C PHE A 251 2.50 0.36 -21.04
N GLN A 252 2.34 0.33 -22.37
CA GLN A 252 2.50 -0.91 -23.15
C GLN A 252 3.95 -1.39 -23.15
N LEU A 253 4.91 -0.47 -23.23
CA LEU A 253 6.34 -0.79 -23.20
C LEU A 253 6.79 -1.35 -21.86
N VAL A 254 6.19 -0.86 -20.77
CA VAL A 254 6.40 -1.37 -19.41
C VAL A 254 5.71 -2.73 -19.25
N ALA A 255 4.43 -2.84 -19.64
CA ALA A 255 3.66 -4.07 -19.55
C ALA A 255 4.30 -5.22 -20.34
N ALA A 256 4.84 -4.95 -21.53
CA ALA A 256 5.57 -5.92 -22.35
C ALA A 256 6.78 -6.53 -21.62
N ARG A 257 7.52 -5.70 -20.88
CA ARG A 257 8.72 -6.12 -20.13
C ARG A 257 8.38 -6.88 -18.86
N VAL A 258 7.33 -6.44 -18.16
CA VAL A 258 6.91 -7.03 -16.88
C VAL A 258 6.07 -8.30 -17.09
N GLY A 259 5.45 -8.44 -18.26
CA GLY A 259 4.59 -9.58 -18.60
C GLY A 259 3.22 -9.56 -17.91
N GLY A 260 2.82 -8.43 -17.32
CA GLY A 260 1.49 -8.23 -16.76
C GLY A 260 1.27 -6.85 -16.17
N MET A 261 -0.01 -6.50 -16.01
CA MET A 261 -0.43 -5.17 -15.56
C MET A 261 -1.71 -5.26 -14.73
N LEU A 262 -1.75 -4.51 -13.64
CA LEU A 262 -2.96 -4.22 -12.87
C LEU A 262 -3.59 -2.93 -13.39
N ILE A 263 -4.88 -2.97 -13.71
CA ILE A 263 -5.64 -1.80 -14.18
C ILE A 263 -6.46 -1.25 -13.01
N ALA A 264 -6.13 -0.04 -12.56
CA ALA A 264 -6.92 0.70 -11.58
C ALA A 264 -8.17 1.29 -12.24
N THR A 265 -9.31 1.18 -11.55
CA THR A 265 -10.60 1.72 -12.00
C THR A 265 -11.34 2.37 -10.83
N ARG A 266 -12.22 3.30 -11.13
CA ARG A 266 -13.09 3.96 -10.15
C ARG A 266 -14.54 3.53 -10.34
N ARG A 267 -15.10 2.96 -9.28
CA ARG A 267 -16.51 2.60 -9.22
C ARG A 267 -17.37 3.82 -9.56
N ASN A 268 -18.35 3.62 -10.45
CA ASN A 268 -19.29 4.65 -10.92
C ASN A 268 -18.66 5.86 -11.66
N VAL A 269 -17.37 5.79 -12.02
CA VAL A 269 -16.67 6.86 -12.77
C VAL A 269 -16.02 6.31 -14.03
N SER A 270 -15.30 5.20 -13.92
CA SER A 270 -14.64 4.56 -15.06
C SER A 270 -15.65 4.06 -16.07
N ARG A 271 -15.40 4.38 -17.35
CA ARG A 271 -16.26 3.97 -18.47
C ARG A 271 -15.77 2.66 -19.06
N ILE A 272 -16.72 1.78 -19.44
CA ILE A 272 -16.41 0.45 -19.98
C ILE A 272 -15.61 0.53 -21.29
N GLY A 273 -15.95 1.45 -22.19
CA GLY A 273 -15.26 1.59 -23.49
C GLY A 273 -13.74 1.79 -23.36
N PRO A 274 -13.27 2.87 -22.70
CA PRO A 274 -11.84 3.09 -22.47
C PRO A 274 -11.12 1.95 -21.74
N LEU A 275 -11.80 1.24 -20.82
CA LEU A 275 -11.24 0.08 -20.14
C LEU A 275 -11.08 -1.12 -21.07
N ALA A 276 -12.05 -1.36 -21.96
CA ALA A 276 -11.97 -2.42 -22.96
C ALA A 276 -10.81 -2.14 -23.94
N GLU A 277 -10.68 -0.91 -24.43
CA GLU A 277 -9.56 -0.50 -25.28
C GLU A 277 -8.20 -0.66 -24.57
N LEU A 278 -8.10 -0.28 -23.29
CA LEU A 278 -6.89 -0.49 -22.51
C LEU A 278 -6.55 -1.98 -22.40
N LYS A 279 -7.52 -2.82 -22.06
CA LYS A 279 -7.34 -4.28 -21.99
C LYS A 279 -6.86 -4.84 -23.33
N GLU A 280 -7.46 -4.42 -24.44
CA GLU A 280 -7.03 -4.82 -25.79
C GLU A 280 -5.59 -4.39 -26.06
N LYS A 281 -5.22 -3.14 -25.77
CA LYS A 281 -3.84 -2.64 -25.97
C LYS A 281 -2.80 -3.38 -25.14
N VAL A 282 -3.16 -3.92 -23.98
CA VAL A 282 -2.24 -4.73 -23.14
C VAL A 282 -2.12 -6.15 -23.68
N THR A 283 -3.23 -6.73 -24.13
CA THR A 283 -3.28 -8.13 -24.59
C THR A 283 -2.79 -8.31 -26.03
N ALA A 284 -2.93 -7.28 -26.87
CA ALA A 284 -2.46 -7.27 -28.25
C ALA A 284 -0.93 -7.23 -28.39
N VAL A 285 -0.19 -7.01 -27.29
CA VAL A 285 1.29 -6.97 -27.29
C VAL A 285 1.91 -8.38 -27.35
N VAL A 286 1.10 -9.44 -27.42
CA VAL A 286 1.58 -10.79 -27.75
C VAL A 286 1.68 -10.93 -29.28
N LEU A 287 2.68 -10.32 -29.90
CA LEU A 287 3.09 -10.65 -31.28
C LEU A 287 4.62 -10.50 -31.41
N GLY A 288 5.31 -11.64 -31.46
CA GLY A 288 6.73 -11.77 -31.84
C GLY A 288 7.56 -12.51 -30.80
#